data_AF-I0EUI1-F1
#
_entry.id   AF-I0EUI1-F1
#
_cell.length_a   1.000
_cell.length_b   1.000
_cell.length_c   1.000
_cell.angle_alpha   90.00
_cell.angle_beta   90.00
_cell.angle_gamma   90.00
#
_symmetry.space_group_name_H-M   'P 1'
#
loop_
_entity.id
_entity.type
_entity.pdbx_description
1 polymer ?
#
loop_
_entity_poly.entity_id
_entity_poly.type
_entity_poly.pdbx_seq_one_letter_code
_entity_poly.pdbx_strand_id
1 'polypeptide(L)'
;MNTTRFIRNFLTFKEALQTQNFNNKELNTICLQAAIQGEQIALQESQNKFAKEQAKARMELEFLSMQMQLQSQKAQTLNALIQCQSMLKSLKDNAAINRANAYVSLLQVAGSVGANNFANVVETINQIGIEYTHSSVNNNGIQYNGTAEENELNTILNKLSNELDKLNALGDKESIQLFSNELEVLVNEPTEIWGFSTLNNATEGFYNANNELLASGNSFLFSSNIAGQHTITFKASIGQANVSKSITISVIQDKLRQKQ
;
A
#
# COMPACT_ATOMS: atom_id res chain seq x y z
N MET A 1 6.92 33.05 25.78
CA MET A 1 7.45 32.80 27.14
C MET A 1 6.27 32.72 28.08
N ASN A 2 6.09 31.62 28.81
CA ASN A 2 4.97 31.50 29.73
C ASN A 2 5.42 31.97 31.12
N THR A 3 5.01 33.18 31.49
CA THR A 3 5.44 33.85 32.72
C THR A 3 5.14 33.01 33.97
N THR A 4 4.03 32.27 33.98
CA THR A 4 3.62 31.41 35.11
C THR A 4 4.53 30.19 35.26
N ARG A 5 4.96 29.58 34.16
CA ARG A 5 5.88 28.43 34.16
C ARG A 5 7.29 28.86 34.57
N PHE A 6 7.75 30.01 34.08
CA PHE A 6 9.03 30.61 34.48
C PHE A 6 9.08 30.89 35.99
N ILE A 7 8.05 31.55 36.54
CA ILE A 7 7.99 31.86 37.98
C ILE A 7 7.94 30.58 38.81
N ARG A 8 7.19 29.57 38.38
CA ARG A 8 7.14 28.27 39.07
C ARG A 8 8.51 27.61 39.08
N ASN A 9 9.17 27.47 37.93
CA ASN A 9 10.50 26.86 37.84
C ASN A 9 11.52 27.61 38.70
N PHE A 10 11.49 28.95 38.68
CA PHE A 10 12.35 29.77 39.52
C PHE A 10 12.14 29.50 41.02
N LEU A 11 10.88 29.42 41.48
CA LEU A 11 10.57 29.11 42.88
C LEU A 11 10.99 27.69 43.25
N THR A 12 10.77 26.71 42.38
CA THR A 12 11.18 25.30 42.61
C THR A 12 12.70 25.14 42.68
N PHE A 13 13.46 25.82 41.80
CA PHE A 13 14.92 25.82 41.89
C PHE A 13 15.42 26.56 43.13
N LYS A 14 14.75 27.63 43.54
CA LYS A 14 15.09 28.37 44.75
C LYS A 14 14.87 27.52 46.00
N GLU A 15 13.75 26.81 46.12
CA GLU A 15 13.49 25.86 47.22
C GLU A 15 14.51 24.71 47.22
N ALA A 16 14.84 24.14 46.06
CA ALA A 16 15.78 23.03 45.95
C ALA A 16 17.24 23.43 46.24
N LEU A 17 17.63 24.68 45.96
CA LEU A 17 19.00 25.18 46.18
C LEU A 17 19.16 25.89 47.53
N GLN A 18 18.06 26.28 48.20
CA GLN A 18 18.09 26.82 49.57
C GLN A 18 18.63 25.84 50.60
N THR A 19 18.61 24.53 50.32
CA THR A 19 19.22 23.50 51.18
C THR A 19 20.74 23.43 51.03
N GLN A 20 21.34 24.14 50.06
CA GLN A 20 22.79 24.26 49.90
C GLN A 20 23.27 25.65 50.34
N ASN A 21 24.42 25.72 51.03
CA ASN A 21 24.99 26.95 51.61
C ASN A 21 25.55 27.92 50.54
N PHE A 22 24.70 28.41 49.64
CA PHE A 22 25.07 29.46 48.68
C PHE A 22 24.81 30.87 49.24
N ASN A 23 25.58 31.85 48.77
CA ASN A 23 25.27 33.25 49.00
C ASN A 23 23.99 33.64 48.23
N ASN A 24 23.10 34.43 48.85
CA ASN A 24 21.80 34.82 48.28
C ASN A 24 21.89 35.41 46.86
N LYS A 25 22.98 36.12 46.53
CA LYS A 25 23.18 36.70 45.20
C LYS A 25 23.51 35.63 44.14
N GLU A 26 24.32 34.64 44.49
CA GLU A 26 24.71 33.54 43.60
C GLU A 26 23.54 32.58 43.39
N LEU A 27 22.81 32.28 44.47
CA LEU A 27 21.62 31.43 44.42
C LEU A 27 20.55 32.00 43.49
N ASN A 28 20.23 33.29 43.61
CA ASN A 28 19.24 33.93 42.71
C ASN A 28 19.72 33.96 41.25
N THR A 29 21.02 34.14 41.00
CA THR A 29 21.59 34.15 39.63
C THR A 29 21.50 32.76 39.00
N ILE A 30 21.84 31.71 39.74
CA ILE A 30 21.74 30.31 39.29
C ILE A 30 20.28 29.93 39.05
N CYS A 31 19.35 30.30 39.95
CA CYS A 31 17.92 30.02 39.79
C CYS A 31 17.33 30.71 38.56
N LEU A 32 17.72 31.96 38.28
CA LEU A 32 17.30 32.67 37.07
C LEU A 32 17.81 31.96 35.81
N GLN A 33 19.08 31.57 35.78
CA GLN A 33 19.67 30.89 34.64
C GLN A 33 19.02 29.50 34.41
N ALA A 34 18.76 28.75 35.48
CA ALA A 34 18.06 27.48 35.42
C ALA A 34 16.61 27.63 34.95
N ALA A 35 15.89 28.67 35.41
CA ALA A 35 14.53 28.95 34.96
C ALA A 35 14.48 29.32 33.46
N ILE A 36 15.45 30.10 32.97
CA ILE A 36 15.58 30.42 31.53
C ILE A 36 15.87 29.17 30.71
N GLN A 37 16.81 28.32 31.14
CA GLN A 37 17.11 27.06 30.47
C GLN A 37 15.89 26.12 30.47
N GLY A 38 15.13 26.05 31.56
CA GLY A 38 13.89 25.29 31.62
C GLY A 38 12.82 25.78 30.62
N GLU A 39 12.72 27.08 30.38
CA GLU A 39 11.87 27.65 29.33
C GLU A 39 12.42 27.37 27.92
N GLN A 40 13.74 27.35 27.72
CA GLN A 40 14.34 26.97 26.44
C GLN A 40 14.05 25.51 26.09
N ILE A 41 14.22 24.60 27.06
CA ILE A 41 13.88 23.19 26.91
C ILE A 41 12.39 23.02 26.62
N ALA A 42 11.53 23.76 27.32
CA ALA A 42 10.08 23.79 27.07
C ALA A 42 9.73 24.11 25.62
N LEU A 43 10.34 25.18 25.10
CA LEU A 43 10.13 25.65 23.74
C LEU A 43 10.60 24.59 22.74
N GLN A 44 11.78 24.01 22.99
CA GLN A 44 12.36 22.97 22.15
C GLN A 44 11.50 21.70 22.15
N GLU A 45 10.97 21.27 23.29
CA GLU A 45 10.02 20.16 23.37
C GLU A 45 8.75 20.44 22.55
N SER A 46 8.20 21.65 22.63
CA SER A 46 7.03 22.03 21.86
C SER A 46 7.29 22.05 20.36
N GLN A 47 8.46 22.56 19.94
CA GLN A 47 8.89 22.53 18.54
C GLN A 47 9.09 21.10 18.05
N ASN A 48 9.70 20.24 18.87
CA ASN A 48 9.89 18.82 18.54
C ASN A 48 8.54 18.09 18.42
N LYS A 49 7.57 18.36 19.29
CA LYS A 49 6.21 17.80 19.20
C LYS A 49 5.55 18.19 17.88
N PHE A 50 5.59 19.47 17.53
CA PHE A 50 5.03 19.96 16.27
C PHE A 50 5.74 19.35 15.05
N ALA A 51 7.06 19.27 15.06
CA ALA A 51 7.82 18.65 13.97
C ALA A 51 7.50 17.16 13.80
N LYS A 52 7.32 16.42 14.91
CA LYS A 52 6.88 15.02 14.88
C LYS A 52 5.49 14.88 14.28
N GLU A 53 4.54 15.73 14.68
CA GLU A 53 3.18 15.72 14.14
C GLU A 53 3.15 16.07 12.65
N GLN A 54 3.95 17.06 12.23
CA GLN A 54 4.13 17.39 10.81
C GLN A 54 4.72 16.23 10.01
N ALA A 55 5.71 15.51 10.57
CA ALA A 55 6.28 14.33 9.93
C ALA A 55 5.25 13.19 9.78
N LYS A 56 4.43 12.96 10.80
CA LYS A 56 3.31 12.00 10.76
C LYS A 56 2.33 12.37 9.63
N ALA A 57 1.82 13.60 9.62
CA ALA A 57 0.89 14.06 8.57
C ALA A 57 1.50 13.97 7.16
N ARG A 58 2.80 14.26 7.01
CA ARG A 58 3.49 14.11 5.73
C ARG A 58 3.56 12.65 5.27
N MET A 59 3.83 11.72 6.18
CA MET A 59 3.82 10.27 5.86
C MET A 59 2.42 9.80 5.44
N GLU A 60 1.35 10.26 6.10
CA GLU A 60 -0.03 9.96 5.69
C GLU A 60 -0.31 10.46 4.26
N LEU A 61 0.05 11.71 3.97
CA LEU A 61 -0.14 12.29 2.63
C LEU A 61 0.67 11.55 1.55
N GLU A 62 1.91 11.18 1.86
CA GLU A 62 2.75 10.42 0.93
C GLU A 62 2.16 9.03 0.67
N PHE A 63 1.62 8.37 1.69
CA PHE A 63 0.94 7.10 1.54
C PHE A 63 -0.33 7.20 0.68
N LEU A 64 -1.18 8.19 0.95
CA LEU A 64 -2.36 8.47 0.13
C LEU A 64 -1.98 8.78 -1.32
N SER A 65 -0.90 9.53 -1.53
CA SER A 65 -0.38 9.85 -2.87
C SER A 65 0.09 8.60 -3.62
N MET A 66 0.83 7.71 -2.95
CA MET A 66 1.23 6.41 -3.51
C MET A 66 0.02 5.55 -3.88
N GLN A 67 -1.02 5.53 -3.04
CA GLN A 67 -2.25 4.80 -3.32
C GLN A 67 -2.98 5.37 -4.53
N MET A 68 -3.08 6.70 -4.64
CA MET A 68 -3.64 7.36 -5.83
C MET A 68 -2.85 7.05 -7.10
N GLN A 69 -1.52 7.06 -7.03
CA GLN A 69 -0.65 6.72 -8.15
C GLN A 69 -0.85 5.26 -8.59
N LEU A 70 -0.97 4.33 -7.63
CA LEU A 70 -1.28 2.93 -7.89
C LEU A 70 -2.63 2.78 -8.62
N GLN A 71 -3.67 3.48 -8.16
CA GLN A 71 -4.99 3.47 -8.81
C GLN A 71 -4.95 4.06 -10.23
N SER A 72 -4.18 5.14 -10.42
CA SER A 72 -3.97 5.73 -11.74
C SER A 72 -3.28 4.75 -12.71
N GLN A 73 -2.23 4.06 -12.25
CA GLN A 73 -1.53 3.03 -13.03
C GLN A 73 -2.44 1.84 -13.37
N LYS A 74 -3.29 1.40 -12.43
CA LYS A 74 -4.32 0.38 -12.69
C LYS A 74 -5.27 0.82 -13.79
N ALA A 75 -5.78 2.05 -13.74
CA ALA A 75 -6.67 2.59 -14.76
C ALA A 75 -6.00 2.69 -16.13
N GLN A 76 -4.72 3.10 -16.19
CA GLN A 76 -3.95 3.13 -17.43
C GLN A 76 -3.74 1.73 -18.03
N THR A 77 -3.38 0.75 -17.19
CA THR A 77 -3.19 -0.65 -17.61
C THR A 77 -4.50 -1.24 -18.12
N LEU A 78 -5.63 -0.97 -17.44
CA LEU A 78 -6.95 -1.39 -17.89
C LEU A 78 -7.34 -0.76 -19.23
N ASN A 79 -7.08 0.54 -19.42
CA ASN A 79 -7.32 1.20 -20.71
C ASN A 79 -6.48 0.58 -21.83
N ALA A 80 -5.21 0.24 -21.55
CA ALA A 80 -4.36 -0.45 -22.52
C ALA A 80 -4.94 -1.83 -22.88
N LEU A 81 -5.40 -2.61 -21.89
CA LEU A 81 -6.07 -3.91 -22.12
C LEU A 81 -7.33 -3.77 -22.98
N ILE A 82 -8.17 -2.77 -22.71
CA ILE A 82 -9.37 -2.48 -23.49
C ILE A 82 -9.01 -2.12 -24.95
N GLN A 83 -7.97 -1.30 -25.13
CA GLN A 83 -7.48 -0.94 -26.47
C GLN A 83 -6.94 -2.15 -27.22
N CYS A 84 -6.13 -3.00 -26.58
CA CYS A 84 -5.64 -4.24 -27.16
C CYS A 84 -6.79 -5.19 -27.55
N GLN A 85 -7.79 -5.35 -26.69
CA GLN A 85 -8.96 -6.18 -26.97
C GLN A 85 -9.81 -5.63 -28.13
N SER A 86 -9.97 -4.30 -28.20
CA SER A 86 -10.64 -3.64 -29.31
C SER A 86 -9.89 -3.83 -30.63
N MET A 87 -8.56 -3.69 -30.60
CA MET A 87 -7.69 -3.94 -31.75
C MET A 87 -7.78 -5.39 -32.23
N LEU A 88 -7.77 -6.36 -31.31
CA LEU A 88 -7.98 -7.77 -31.60
C LEU A 88 -9.31 -8.03 -32.32
N LYS A 89 -10.39 -7.45 -31.79
CA LYS A 89 -11.71 -7.58 -32.40
C LYS A 89 -11.74 -6.99 -33.81
N SER A 90 -11.15 -5.80 -33.99
CA SER A 90 -11.03 -5.15 -35.30
C SER A 90 -10.22 -5.97 -36.31
N LEU A 91 -9.09 -6.57 -35.88
CA LEU A 91 -8.29 -7.47 -36.72
C LEU A 91 -9.09 -8.69 -37.16
N LYS A 92 -9.86 -9.29 -36.24
CA LYS A 92 -10.73 -10.43 -36.53
C LYS A 92 -11.85 -10.06 -37.52
N ASP A 93 -12.48 -8.90 -37.33
CA ASP A 93 -13.53 -8.41 -38.21
C ASP A 93 -12.97 -8.10 -39.61
N ASN A 94 -11.79 -7.48 -39.71
CA ASN A 94 -11.08 -7.24 -40.97
C ASN A 94 -10.72 -8.55 -41.70
N ALA A 95 -10.24 -9.55 -40.96
CA ALA A 95 -9.94 -10.86 -41.54
C ALA A 95 -11.21 -11.55 -42.08
N ALA A 96 -12.34 -11.46 -41.34
CA ALA A 96 -13.61 -11.98 -41.79
C ALA A 96 -14.15 -11.27 -43.04
N ILE A 97 -13.99 -9.94 -43.13
CA ILE A 97 -14.34 -9.15 -44.32
C ILE A 97 -13.50 -9.58 -45.52
N ASN A 98 -12.18 -9.71 -45.36
CA ASN A 98 -11.30 -10.15 -46.43
C ASN A 98 -11.64 -11.57 -46.91
N ARG A 99 -11.99 -12.46 -45.99
CA ARG A 99 -12.47 -13.81 -46.31
C ARG A 99 -13.77 -13.78 -47.10
N ALA A 100 -14.74 -12.95 -46.70
CA ALA A 100 -15.99 -12.77 -47.42
C ALA A 100 -15.78 -12.21 -48.83
N ASN A 101 -14.93 -11.18 -48.98
CA ASN A 101 -14.57 -10.62 -50.28
C ASN A 101 -13.90 -11.65 -51.19
N ALA A 102 -13.02 -12.50 -50.64
CA ALA A 102 -12.38 -13.56 -51.41
C ALA A 102 -13.38 -14.63 -51.87
N TYR A 103 -14.38 -14.99 -51.05
CA TYR A 103 -15.47 -15.88 -51.50
C TYR A 103 -16.31 -15.26 -52.62
N VAL A 104 -16.63 -13.96 -52.53
CA VAL A 104 -17.38 -13.27 -53.59
C VAL A 104 -16.59 -13.29 -54.89
N SER A 105 -15.29 -13.00 -54.85
CA SER A 105 -14.39 -13.09 -56.01
C SER A 105 -14.30 -14.51 -56.57
N LEU A 106 -14.23 -15.52 -55.71
CA LEU A 106 -14.25 -16.92 -56.13
C LEU A 106 -15.56 -17.25 -56.86
N LEU A 107 -16.72 -16.86 -56.30
CA LEU A 107 -18.03 -17.11 -56.91
C LEU A 107 -18.19 -16.41 -58.27
N GLN A 108 -17.60 -15.23 -58.44
CA GLN A 108 -17.58 -14.52 -59.73
C GLN A 108 -16.79 -15.26 -60.81
N VAL A 109 -15.72 -15.96 -60.43
CA VAL A 109 -14.82 -16.67 -61.36
C VAL A 109 -15.15 -18.17 -61.48
N ALA A 110 -15.97 -18.70 -60.57
CA ALA A 110 -16.31 -20.12 -60.46
C ALA A 110 -16.87 -20.76 -61.75
N GLY A 111 -17.51 -19.97 -62.61
CA GLY A 111 -18.02 -20.44 -63.91
C GLY A 111 -16.93 -20.88 -64.91
N SER A 112 -15.67 -20.51 -64.66
CA SER A 112 -14.54 -20.71 -65.59
C SER A 112 -13.42 -21.60 -65.03
N VAL A 113 -13.58 -22.18 -63.83
CA VAL A 113 -12.50 -22.85 -63.09
C VAL A 113 -12.84 -24.32 -62.85
N GLY A 114 -11.88 -25.22 -63.10
CA GLY A 114 -12.04 -26.66 -62.84
C GLY A 114 -12.16 -27.00 -61.34
N ALA A 115 -12.89 -28.07 -61.01
CA ALA A 115 -13.26 -28.47 -59.64
C ALA A 115 -12.08 -28.56 -58.66
N ASN A 116 -10.90 -29.05 -59.10
CA ASN A 116 -9.72 -29.16 -58.25
C ASN A 116 -9.12 -27.79 -57.87
N ASN A 117 -9.13 -26.83 -58.81
CA ASN A 117 -8.63 -25.47 -58.55
C ASN A 117 -9.61 -24.70 -57.65
N PHE A 118 -10.91 -24.98 -57.78
CA PHE A 118 -11.93 -24.40 -56.91
C PHE A 118 -11.75 -24.84 -55.45
N ALA A 119 -11.50 -26.14 -55.21
CA ALA A 119 -11.27 -26.67 -53.86
C ALA A 119 -10.03 -26.06 -53.18
N ASN A 120 -8.92 -25.96 -53.92
CA ASN A 120 -7.68 -25.36 -53.39
C ASN A 120 -7.85 -23.88 -53.02
N VAL A 121 -8.58 -23.10 -53.83
CA VAL A 121 -8.80 -21.68 -53.53
C VAL A 121 -9.75 -21.49 -52.33
N VAL A 122 -10.78 -22.33 -52.18
CA VAL A 122 -11.63 -22.34 -50.98
C VAL A 122 -10.82 -22.64 -49.72
N GLU A 123 -9.86 -23.56 -49.80
CA GLU A 123 -8.94 -23.87 -48.70
C GLU A 123 -8.05 -22.68 -48.33
N THR A 124 -7.44 -22.01 -49.32
CA THR A 124 -6.64 -20.80 -49.08
C THR A 124 -7.47 -19.67 -48.47
N ILE A 125 -8.73 -19.50 -48.90
CA ILE A 125 -9.65 -18.51 -48.32
C ILE A 125 -10.02 -18.88 -46.88
N ASN A 126 -10.19 -20.17 -46.59
CA ASN A 126 -10.46 -20.65 -45.23
C ASN A 126 -9.30 -20.34 -44.28
N GLN A 127 -8.06 -20.29 -44.75
CA GLN A 127 -6.89 -19.95 -43.92
C GLN A 127 -6.81 -18.45 -43.57
N ILE A 128 -7.53 -17.57 -44.27
CA ILE A 128 -7.57 -16.13 -43.96
C ILE A 128 -8.22 -15.91 -42.58
N GLY A 129 -7.44 -15.37 -41.64
CA GLY A 129 -7.89 -15.08 -40.28
C GLY A 129 -7.78 -16.23 -39.29
N ILE A 130 -7.18 -17.36 -39.69
CA ILE A 130 -6.86 -18.44 -38.78
C ILE A 130 -5.33 -18.45 -38.58
N GLU A 131 -4.85 -18.28 -37.34
CA GLU A 131 -3.43 -18.25 -36.96
C GLU A 131 -2.74 -19.62 -37.06
N TYR A 132 -3.23 -20.54 -37.89
CA TYR A 132 -2.69 -21.90 -37.99
C TYR A 132 -1.82 -21.97 -39.23
N THR A 133 -0.54 -22.24 -39.02
CA THR A 133 0.48 -22.33 -40.06
C THR A 133 0.20 -23.46 -41.05
N HIS A 134 -0.45 -24.57 -40.65
CA HIS A 134 -0.76 -25.70 -41.53
C HIS A 134 -2.18 -26.28 -41.31
N SER A 135 -2.99 -26.27 -42.36
CA SER A 135 -4.21 -27.08 -42.47
C SER A 135 -3.99 -28.16 -43.54
N SER A 136 -4.46 -29.38 -43.28
CA SER A 136 -4.39 -30.50 -44.22
C SER A 136 -5.81 -31.00 -44.48
N VAL A 137 -6.19 -31.06 -45.76
CA VAL A 137 -7.47 -31.62 -46.20
C VAL A 137 -7.35 -33.14 -46.29
N ASN A 138 -8.21 -33.83 -45.53
CA ASN A 138 -8.49 -35.25 -45.73
C ASN A 138 -9.94 -35.42 -46.22
N ASN A 139 -10.26 -36.56 -46.82
CA ASN A 139 -11.56 -36.85 -47.46
C ASN A 139 -12.81 -36.66 -46.57
N ASN A 140 -12.65 -36.45 -45.26
CA ASN A 140 -13.73 -36.25 -44.29
C ASN A 140 -13.78 -34.84 -43.66
N GLY A 141 -13.00 -33.88 -44.15
CA GLY A 141 -13.00 -32.50 -43.68
C GLY A 141 -11.62 -31.93 -43.39
N ILE A 142 -11.59 -30.65 -43.03
CA ILE A 142 -10.36 -29.89 -42.74
C ILE A 142 -9.84 -30.33 -41.37
N GLN A 143 -8.65 -30.95 -41.31
CA GLN A 143 -7.92 -31.15 -40.06
C GLN A 143 -6.90 -30.04 -39.88
N TYR A 144 -7.05 -29.30 -38.78
CA TYR A 144 -6.08 -28.31 -38.33
C TYR A 144 -5.01 -29.04 -37.51
N ASN A 145 -3.86 -29.32 -38.12
CA ASN A 145 -2.69 -29.85 -37.42
C ASN A 145 -1.68 -28.72 -37.22
N GLY A 146 -1.86 -27.97 -36.14
CA GLY A 146 -0.89 -26.99 -35.68
C GLY A 146 -0.74 -27.13 -34.17
N THR A 147 0.46 -27.51 -33.73
CA THR A 147 0.89 -27.30 -32.35
C THR A 147 0.66 -25.85 -32.00
N ALA A 148 0.00 -25.60 -30.88
CA ALA A 148 -0.27 -24.29 -30.33
C ALA A 148 1.05 -23.49 -30.21
N GLU A 149 1.42 -22.74 -31.25
CA GLU A 149 2.09 -21.47 -31.03
C GLU A 149 1.06 -20.63 -30.29
N GLU A 150 1.15 -20.70 -28.97
CA GLU A 150 0.38 -19.93 -28.02
C GLU A 150 0.61 -18.44 -28.28
N ASN A 151 -0.06 -17.92 -29.31
CA ASN A 151 -0.89 -16.75 -29.21
C ASN A 151 -0.15 -15.65 -28.44
N GLU A 152 0.97 -15.19 -29.01
CA GLU A 152 1.96 -14.33 -28.35
C GLU A 152 1.27 -13.10 -27.73
N LEU A 153 0.22 -12.62 -28.39
CA LEU A 153 -0.66 -11.57 -27.91
C LEU A 153 -1.56 -12.00 -26.73
N ASN A 154 -2.18 -13.18 -26.76
CA ASN A 154 -2.90 -13.72 -25.60
C ASN A 154 -1.95 -13.99 -24.43
N THR A 155 -0.71 -14.39 -24.69
CA THR A 155 0.33 -14.53 -23.67
C THR A 155 0.70 -13.16 -23.07
N ILE A 156 0.79 -12.11 -23.88
CA ILE A 156 0.99 -10.72 -23.41
C ILE A 156 -0.24 -10.22 -22.63
N LEU A 157 -1.46 -10.49 -23.09
CA LEU A 157 -2.71 -10.14 -22.40
C LEU A 157 -2.82 -10.86 -21.05
N ASN A 158 -2.44 -12.13 -21.00
CA ASN A 158 -2.38 -12.90 -19.77
C ASN A 158 -1.30 -12.37 -18.82
N LYS A 159 -0.13 -11.97 -19.33
CA LYS A 159 0.91 -11.30 -18.54
C LYS A 159 0.43 -9.97 -17.97
N LEU A 160 -0.24 -9.13 -18.77
CA LEU A 160 -0.81 -7.86 -18.29
C LEU A 160 -1.94 -8.08 -17.28
N SER A 161 -2.84 -9.06 -17.51
CA SER A 161 -3.87 -9.42 -16.51
C SER A 161 -3.25 -9.89 -15.21
N ASN A 162 -2.23 -10.75 -15.27
CA ASN A 162 -1.51 -11.22 -14.08
C ASN A 162 -0.80 -10.06 -13.37
N GLU A 163 -0.29 -9.07 -14.10
CA GLU A 163 0.33 -7.88 -13.53
C GLU A 163 -0.72 -6.95 -12.88
N LEU A 164 -1.91 -6.83 -13.48
CA LEU A 164 -3.06 -6.15 -12.88
C LEU A 164 -3.53 -6.85 -11.60
N ASP A 165 -3.56 -8.18 -11.57
CA ASP A 165 -3.90 -8.97 -10.39
C ASP A 165 -2.87 -8.80 -9.27
N LYS A 166 -1.57 -8.73 -9.61
CA LYS A 166 -0.52 -8.40 -8.64
C LYS A 166 -0.70 -7.00 -8.06
N LEU A 167 -1.02 -6.00 -8.88
CA LEU A 167 -1.29 -4.63 -8.42
C LEU A 167 -2.58 -4.56 -7.57
N ASN A 168 -3.58 -5.39 -7.86
CA ASN A 168 -4.76 -5.55 -7.02
C ASN A 168 -4.44 -6.15 -5.66
N ALA A 169 -3.69 -7.24 -5.63
CA ALA A 169 -3.26 -7.88 -4.39
C ALA A 169 -2.38 -6.97 -3.50
N LEU A 170 -1.57 -6.08 -4.10
CA LEU A 170 -0.82 -5.07 -3.35
C LEU A 170 -1.74 -3.99 -2.77
N GLY A 171 -2.69 -3.48 -3.56
CA GLY A 171 -3.61 -2.43 -3.12
C GLY A 171 -4.49 -2.83 -1.93
N ASP A 172 -4.87 -4.11 -1.83
CA ASP A 172 -5.68 -4.60 -0.72
C ASP A 172 -4.87 -4.78 0.57
N LYS A 173 -3.56 -5.11 0.46
CA LYS A 173 -2.65 -5.29 1.60
C LYS A 173 -2.13 -3.98 2.18
N GLU A 174 -2.10 -2.91 1.40
CA GLU A 174 -1.61 -1.58 1.81
C GLU A 174 -2.75 -0.62 2.16
N SER A 175 -3.79 -1.08 2.85
CA SER A 175 -4.86 -0.20 3.33
C SER A 175 -4.71 0.19 4.81
N ILE A 176 -3.69 -0.34 5.49
CA ILE A 176 -3.43 -0.08 6.90
C ILE A 176 -1.92 0.01 7.19
N GLN A 177 -1.52 1.03 7.94
CA GLN A 177 -0.16 1.15 8.45
C GLN A 177 -0.17 1.27 9.97
N LEU A 178 0.89 0.76 10.59
CA LEU A 178 1.08 0.73 12.03
C LEU A 178 2.54 1.02 12.32
N PHE A 179 2.76 2.03 13.14
CA PHE A 179 4.07 2.53 13.53
C PHE A 179 4.17 2.57 15.06
N SER A 180 5.37 2.35 15.56
CA SER A 180 5.72 2.61 16.95
C SER A 180 6.92 3.55 16.96
N ASN A 181 6.96 4.46 17.94
CA ASN A 181 8.15 5.28 18.14
C ASN A 181 9.36 4.42 18.51
N GLU A 182 9.14 3.35 19.28
CA GLU A 182 10.17 2.42 19.76
C GLU A 182 9.64 0.98 19.74
N LEU A 183 10.49 0.02 19.36
CA LEU A 183 10.16 -1.41 19.37
C LEU A 183 10.57 -2.11 20.67
N GLU A 184 11.39 -1.44 21.48
CA GLU A 184 11.87 -1.91 22.78
C GLU A 184 11.68 -0.80 23.80
N VAL A 185 11.01 -1.10 24.92
CA VAL A 185 10.77 -0.13 26.00
C VAL A 185 10.93 -0.75 27.38
N LEU A 186 11.22 0.09 28.36
CA LEU A 186 11.33 -0.35 29.74
C LEU A 186 9.96 -0.60 30.36
N VAL A 187 9.92 -1.43 31.40
CA VAL A 187 8.72 -1.65 32.20
C VAL A 187 8.17 -0.31 32.73
N ASN A 188 6.87 -0.07 32.52
CA ASN A 188 6.15 1.16 32.85
C ASN A 188 6.58 2.41 32.07
N GLU A 189 7.38 2.27 31.02
CA GLU A 189 7.67 3.38 30.10
C GLU A 189 6.58 3.47 29.02
N PRO A 190 5.99 4.66 28.81
CA PRO A 190 4.95 4.83 27.80
C PRO A 190 5.55 5.00 26.39
N THR A 191 5.07 4.19 25.44
CA THR A 191 5.39 4.30 24.01
C THR A 191 4.18 4.76 23.22
N GLU A 192 4.36 5.73 22.34
CA GLU A 192 3.31 6.11 21.41
C GLU A 192 3.32 5.16 20.20
N ILE A 193 2.17 4.52 19.98
CA ILE A 193 1.87 3.71 18.81
C ILE A 193 0.84 4.48 18.00
N TRP A 194 1.04 4.51 16.69
CA TRP A 194 0.16 5.22 15.79
C TRP A 194 -0.13 4.36 14.58
N GLY A 195 -1.40 4.27 14.23
CA GLY A 195 -1.89 3.52 13.09
C GLY A 195 -2.86 4.39 12.32
N PHE A 196 -2.82 4.28 11.01
CA PHE A 196 -3.78 4.95 10.15
C PHE A 196 -4.23 3.99 9.05
N SER A 197 -5.48 4.15 8.63
CA SER A 197 -6.06 3.40 7.53
C SER A 197 -6.48 4.33 6.40
N THR A 198 -6.45 3.82 5.18
CA THR A 198 -7.01 4.49 4.00
C THR A 198 -8.46 4.10 3.73
N LEU A 199 -9.06 3.29 4.61
CA LEU A 199 -10.46 2.90 4.54
C LEU A 199 -11.36 4.08 4.94
N ASN A 200 -12.13 4.60 3.98
CA ASN A 200 -13.05 5.72 4.21
C ASN A 200 -14.11 5.37 5.25
N ASN A 201 -14.12 6.09 6.39
CA ASN A 201 -15.14 5.96 7.43
C ASN A 201 -15.10 4.62 8.19
N ALA A 202 -13.90 4.05 8.36
CA ALA A 202 -13.68 2.82 9.13
C ALA A 202 -13.76 3.05 10.64
N THR A 203 -14.26 2.07 11.37
CA THR A 203 -14.08 2.00 12.82
C THR A 203 -12.68 1.48 13.11
N GLU A 204 -11.83 2.35 13.65
CA GLU A 204 -10.42 2.08 13.94
C GLU A 204 -10.20 1.81 15.44
N GLY A 205 -9.38 0.80 15.74
CA GLY A 205 -9.01 0.50 17.11
C GLY A 205 -7.77 -0.37 17.25
N PHE A 206 -7.12 -0.24 18.41
CA PHE A 206 -5.99 -1.07 18.82
C PHE A 206 -6.49 -2.22 19.68
N TYR A 207 -5.99 -3.42 19.41
CA TYR A 207 -6.37 -4.66 20.08
C TYR A 207 -5.14 -5.36 20.64
N ASN A 208 -5.30 -6.06 21.76
CA ASN A 208 -4.25 -6.94 22.28
C ASN A 208 -4.24 -8.31 21.57
N ALA A 209 -3.29 -9.18 21.95
CA ALA A 209 -3.19 -10.54 21.42
C ALA A 209 -4.45 -11.41 21.65
N ASN A 210 -5.25 -11.08 22.68
CA ASN A 210 -6.53 -11.74 22.99
C ASN A 210 -7.73 -11.09 22.29
N ASN A 211 -7.49 -10.16 21.36
CA ASN A 211 -8.52 -9.46 20.61
C ASN A 211 -9.38 -8.49 21.42
N GLU A 212 -8.91 -8.05 22.58
CA GLU A 212 -9.58 -7.07 23.43
C GLU A 212 -9.20 -5.65 23.00
N LEU A 213 -10.19 -4.76 22.95
CA LEU A 213 -9.98 -3.36 22.55
C LEU A 213 -9.19 -2.62 23.65
N LEU A 214 -8.01 -2.11 23.28
CA LEU A 214 -7.15 -1.31 24.13
C LEU A 214 -7.49 0.19 24.03
N ALA A 215 -7.69 0.68 22.80
CA ALA A 215 -8.04 2.07 22.52
C ALA A 215 -8.71 2.21 21.17
N SER A 216 -9.64 3.18 21.06
CA SER A 216 -10.28 3.59 19.81
C SER A 216 -9.65 4.88 19.29
N GLY A 217 -9.32 4.92 18.01
CA GLY A 217 -8.66 6.05 17.36
C GLY A 217 -7.35 5.66 16.71
N ASN A 218 -6.64 6.67 16.23
CA ASN A 218 -5.46 6.58 15.38
C ASN A 218 -4.15 6.58 16.20
N SER A 219 -4.13 7.15 17.42
CA SER A 219 -2.98 7.07 18.34
C SER A 219 -3.32 6.36 19.64
N PHE A 220 -2.35 5.60 20.16
CA PHE A 220 -2.46 4.88 21.42
C PHE A 220 -1.14 4.98 22.20
N LEU A 221 -1.24 5.38 23.47
CA LEU A 221 -0.10 5.38 24.38
C LEU A 221 -0.06 4.03 25.12
N PHE A 222 0.85 3.16 24.70
CA PHE A 222 1.05 1.85 25.30
C PHE A 222 1.98 1.92 26.50
N SER A 223 1.63 1.27 27.60
CA SER A 223 2.53 1.01 28.72
C SER A 223 2.20 -0.35 29.32
N SER A 224 3.21 -1.08 29.78
CA SER A 224 3.02 -2.40 30.39
C SER A 224 3.90 -2.56 31.62
N ASN A 225 3.31 -3.14 32.66
CA ASN A 225 4.01 -3.47 33.91
C ASN A 225 4.66 -4.87 33.87
N ILE A 226 4.46 -5.61 32.76
CA ILE A 226 4.95 -6.98 32.60
C ILE A 226 6.01 -6.99 31.51
N ALA A 227 7.21 -7.43 31.86
CA ALA A 227 8.28 -7.64 30.90
C ALA A 227 7.98 -8.84 30.00
N GLY A 228 8.24 -8.70 28.71
CA GLY A 228 7.90 -9.69 27.69
C GLY A 228 7.54 -9.05 26.36
N GLN A 229 7.23 -9.88 25.36
CA GLN A 229 6.76 -9.42 24.06
C GLN A 229 5.25 -9.19 24.12
N HIS A 230 4.83 -7.97 23.76
CA HIS A 230 3.43 -7.58 23.66
C HIS A 230 3.09 -7.32 22.19
N THR A 231 2.23 -8.16 21.62
CA THR A 231 1.73 -7.95 20.26
C THR A 231 0.47 -7.10 20.30
N ILE A 232 0.50 -5.99 19.57
CA ILE A 232 -0.60 -5.05 19.44
C ILE A 232 -1.04 -5.06 17.99
N THR A 233 -2.33 -5.25 17.78
CA THR A 233 -2.95 -5.32 16.45
C THR A 233 -3.83 -4.11 16.25
N PHE A 234 -3.50 -3.29 15.26
CA PHE A 234 -4.39 -2.24 14.78
C PHE A 234 -5.36 -2.82 13.77
N LYS A 235 -6.65 -2.57 13.94
CA LYS A 235 -7.71 -3.02 13.04
C LYS A 235 -8.57 -1.86 12.59
N ALA A 236 -8.87 -1.86 11.30
CA ALA A 236 -9.83 -0.98 10.69
C ALA A 236 -10.91 -1.85 10.02
N SER A 237 -12.18 -1.62 10.35
CA SER A 237 -13.31 -2.37 9.80
C SER A 237 -14.34 -1.46 9.15
N ILE A 238 -14.80 -1.83 7.96
CA ILE A 238 -15.96 -1.26 7.26
C ILE A 238 -16.85 -2.42 6.81
N GLY A 239 -18.00 -2.58 7.47
CA GLY A 239 -18.97 -3.62 7.10
C GLY A 239 -18.37 -5.03 7.13
N GLN A 240 -18.13 -5.63 5.95
CA GLN A 240 -17.51 -6.95 5.81
C GLN A 240 -16.00 -6.92 5.56
N ALA A 241 -15.42 -5.75 5.25
CA ALA A 241 -13.98 -5.59 5.01
C ALA A 241 -13.26 -5.33 6.34
N ASN A 242 -12.40 -6.26 6.75
CA ASN A 242 -11.57 -6.16 7.94
C ASN A 242 -10.11 -6.18 7.53
N VAL A 243 -9.37 -5.14 7.88
CA VAL A 243 -7.93 -5.08 7.65
C VAL A 243 -7.24 -4.90 8.99
N SER A 244 -6.18 -5.68 9.21
CA SER A 244 -5.45 -5.68 10.47
C SER A 244 -3.95 -5.76 10.25
N LYS A 245 -3.18 -5.03 11.05
CA LYS A 245 -1.72 -5.11 11.07
C LYS A 245 -1.23 -5.15 12.51
N SER A 246 -0.24 -5.99 12.76
CA SER A 246 0.29 -6.21 14.11
C SER A 246 1.73 -5.71 14.21
N ILE A 247 2.06 -5.19 15.38
CA ILE A 247 3.42 -4.84 15.79
C ILE A 247 3.71 -5.53 17.12
N THR A 248 4.94 -6.01 17.30
CA THR A 248 5.38 -6.61 18.56
C THR A 248 6.34 -5.65 19.23
N ILE A 249 6.02 -5.27 20.47
CA ILE A 249 6.83 -4.41 21.31
C ILE A 249 7.46 -5.27 22.41
N SER A 250 8.78 -5.21 22.54
CA SER A 250 9.51 -5.94 23.58
C SER A 250 9.65 -5.04 24.82
N VAL A 251 9.05 -5.45 25.93
CA VAL A 251 9.16 -4.76 27.21
C VAL A 251 10.28 -5.40 28.04
N ILE A 252 11.34 -4.66 28.31
CA ILE A 252 12.55 -5.13 28.99
C ILE A 252 12.55 -4.63 30.43
N GLN A 253 12.97 -5.46 31.38
CA GLN A 253 13.20 -5.00 32.76
C GLN A 253 14.45 -4.12 32.83
N ASP A 254 14.32 -2.98 33.49
CA ASP A 254 15.44 -2.10 33.79
C ASP A 254 16.38 -2.78 34.81
N LYS A 255 17.51 -3.29 34.33
CA LYS A 255 18.56 -3.90 35.17
C LYS A 255 19.35 -2.86 35.98
N LEU A 256 19.21 -1.56 35.68
CA LEU A 256 19.96 -0.49 36.38
C LEU A 256 19.22 0.01 37.63
N ARG A 257 17.88 -0.09 37.68
CA ARG A 257 17.09 0.26 38.87
C ARG A 257 17.06 -0.79 39.99
N GLN A 258 17.58 -2.01 39.75
CA GLN A 258 17.64 -3.07 40.77
C GLN A 258 18.86 -2.97 41.72
N LYS A 259 19.77 -2.02 41.52
CA LYS A 259 20.88 -1.74 42.44
C LYS A 259 20.67 -0.41 43.17
N GLN A 260 19.64 -0.32 44.01
CA GLN A 260 19.58 0.60 45.15
C GLN A 260 18.89 -0.07 46.32
#